data_AF-A0AAU8FQZ3-F1
#
_entry.id   AF-A0AAU8FQZ3-F1
#
_cell.length_a   1.000
_cell.length_b   1.000
_cell.length_c   1.000
_cell.angle_alpha   90.00
_cell.angle_beta   90.00
_cell.angle_gamma   90.00
#
_symmetry.space_group_name_H-M   'P 1'
#
loop_
_entity.id
_entity.type
_entity.pdbx_description
1 polymer ?
#
loop_
_entity_poly.entity_id
_entity_poly.type
_entity_poly.pdbx_seq_one_letter_code
_entity_poly.pdbx_strand_id
1 'polypeptide(L)'
;MKSKRNLTMLDLVGDIVSKVPRGLALIASLSEGGKKGVVFTMPQFEHLGFANWGLAILNDSELIQYRDAVNISNKEVRRWAQEYDLAVVDLEALYKAIHRKEYVLQNGLLIDSSMRGNFFSSDGLYPTTLGQVIIANEVLKSINEKYGADVPLIDIPLYASKIGLNLKTGQ
;
A
#
# COMPACT_ATOMS: atom_id res chain seq x y z
N MET A 1 3.99 -20.64 -27.70
CA MET A 1 3.15 -19.57 -27.12
C MET A 1 3.36 -19.54 -25.61
N LYS A 2 4.08 -18.54 -25.06
CA LYS A 2 4.15 -18.38 -23.59
C LYS A 2 2.83 -17.77 -23.13
N SER A 3 2.08 -18.53 -22.34
CA SER A 3 0.84 -18.09 -21.71
C SER A 3 1.12 -16.89 -20.80
N LYS A 4 0.37 -15.79 -20.97
CA LYS A 4 0.38 -14.63 -20.08
C LYS A 4 -0.25 -15.02 -18.75
N ARG A 5 0.53 -15.63 -17.85
CA ARG A 5 0.10 -15.88 -16.47
C ARG A 5 0.43 -14.64 -15.62
N ASN A 6 -0.48 -14.23 -14.75
CA ASN A 6 -0.25 -13.14 -13.79
C ASN A 6 0.86 -13.53 -12.82
N LEU A 7 1.76 -12.59 -12.53
CA LEU A 7 2.83 -12.76 -11.55
C LEU A 7 2.25 -12.93 -10.15
N THR A 8 2.73 -13.90 -9.39
CA THR A 8 2.31 -14.09 -7.99
C THR A 8 3.48 -13.88 -7.04
N MET A 9 3.17 -13.61 -5.77
CA MET A 9 4.17 -13.54 -4.69
C MET A 9 5.05 -14.80 -4.62
N LEU A 10 4.48 -15.97 -4.96
CA LEU A 10 5.19 -17.24 -4.93
C LEU A 10 6.30 -17.32 -5.99
N ASP A 11 6.13 -16.64 -7.13
CA ASP A 11 7.14 -16.57 -8.19
C ASP A 11 8.34 -15.73 -7.74
N LEU A 12 8.10 -14.61 -7.03
CA LEU A 12 9.17 -13.78 -6.46
C LEU A 12 9.94 -14.49 -5.35
N VAL A 13 9.23 -15.13 -4.41
CA VAL A 13 9.85 -15.91 -3.33
C VAL A 13 10.63 -17.08 -3.93
N GLY A 14 10.07 -17.74 -4.94
CA GLY A 14 10.73 -18.79 -5.70
C GLY A 14 12.03 -18.32 -6.34
N ASP A 15 12.06 -17.12 -6.94
CA ASP A 15 13.27 -16.53 -7.53
C ASP A 15 14.35 -16.23 -6.49
N ILE A 16 13.96 -15.67 -5.34
CA ILE A 16 14.88 -15.34 -4.24
C ILE A 16 15.52 -16.62 -3.66
N VAL A 17 14.72 -17.67 -3.47
CA VAL A 17 15.19 -18.95 -2.90
C VAL A 17 15.99 -19.76 -3.91
N SER A 18 15.56 -19.79 -5.18
CA SER A 18 16.18 -20.63 -6.21
C SER A 18 17.35 -19.98 -6.96
N LYS A 19 17.52 -18.65 -6.86
CA LYS A 19 18.43 -17.85 -7.70
C LYS A 19 18.18 -18.00 -9.22
N VAL A 20 17.01 -18.50 -9.62
CA VAL A 20 16.59 -18.61 -11.02
C VAL A 20 15.55 -17.51 -11.27
N PRO A 21 15.80 -16.54 -12.17
CA PRO A 21 15.02 -15.30 -12.25
C PRO A 21 13.75 -15.46 -13.11
N ARG A 22 12.76 -16.25 -12.70
CA ARG A 22 11.51 -16.45 -13.47
C ARG A 22 10.54 -15.29 -13.32
N GLY A 23 10.30 -14.82 -12.11
CA GLY A 23 9.55 -13.61 -11.80
C GLY A 23 10.27 -12.35 -12.28
N LEU A 24 11.57 -12.27 -12.03
CA LEU A 24 12.49 -11.23 -12.51
C LEU A 24 12.46 -11.11 -14.05
N ALA A 25 12.42 -12.22 -14.80
CA ALA A 25 12.30 -12.17 -16.26
C ALA A 25 10.96 -11.59 -16.73
N LEU A 26 9.87 -11.77 -15.98
CA LEU A 26 8.61 -11.12 -16.34
C LEU A 26 8.64 -9.62 -16.01
N ILE A 27 9.25 -9.22 -14.88
CA ILE A 27 9.44 -7.80 -14.54
C ILE A 27 10.35 -7.12 -15.59
N ALA A 28 11.42 -7.79 -16.02
CA ALA A 28 12.25 -7.34 -17.14
C ALA A 28 11.43 -7.21 -18.44
N SER A 29 10.52 -8.15 -18.73
CA SER A 29 9.62 -8.05 -19.89
C SER A 29 8.56 -6.93 -19.78
N LEU A 30 8.30 -6.42 -18.57
CA LEU A 30 7.48 -5.21 -18.37
C LEU A 30 8.26 -3.95 -18.74
N SER A 31 9.57 -3.91 -18.45
CA SER A 31 10.46 -2.83 -18.88
C SER A 31 10.72 -2.82 -20.40
N GLU A 32 10.69 -3.99 -21.04
CA GLU A 32 10.77 -4.10 -22.51
C GLU A 32 9.61 -3.37 -23.20
N GLY A 33 9.93 -2.26 -23.86
CA GLY A 33 9.01 -1.46 -24.68
C GLY A 33 8.51 -0.16 -24.06
N GLY A 34 9.16 0.36 -22.99
CA GLY A 34 8.79 1.65 -22.40
C GLY A 34 7.44 1.66 -21.69
N LYS A 35 6.98 0.49 -21.23
CA LYS A 35 5.70 0.37 -20.53
C LYS A 35 5.85 0.93 -19.11
N LYS A 36 4.91 1.80 -18.73
CA LYS A 36 4.80 2.37 -17.39
C LYS A 36 4.10 1.37 -16.47
N GLY A 37 4.53 1.29 -15.21
CA GLY A 37 3.97 0.36 -14.23
C GLY A 37 4.01 0.92 -12.82
N VAL A 38 3.20 0.34 -11.94
CA VAL A 38 3.09 0.73 -10.54
C VAL A 38 3.35 -0.49 -9.67
N VAL A 39 4.16 -0.32 -8.64
CA VAL A 39 4.39 -1.32 -7.60
C VAL A 39 4.06 -0.75 -6.23
N PHE A 40 3.69 -1.62 -5.31
CA PHE A 40 3.25 -1.25 -3.97
C PHE A 40 4.20 -1.83 -2.94
N THR A 41 4.59 -1.03 -1.96
CA THR A 41 5.20 -1.56 -0.74
C THR A 41 4.11 -2.21 0.12
N MET A 42 4.51 -3.14 0.98
CA MET A 42 3.64 -3.85 1.89
C MET A 42 3.66 -3.14 3.26
N PRO A 43 2.49 -2.87 3.86
CA PRO A 43 2.45 -2.39 5.23
C PRO A 43 2.92 -3.47 6.22
N GLN A 44 3.48 -3.03 7.34
CA GLN A 44 3.82 -3.92 8.45
C GLN A 44 2.54 -4.48 9.09
N PHE A 45 2.64 -5.69 9.65
CA PHE A 45 1.52 -6.39 10.27
C PHE A 45 0.84 -5.52 11.35
N GLU A 46 1.64 -4.89 12.22
CA GLU A 46 1.16 -4.02 13.30
C GLU A 46 0.39 -2.77 12.82
N HIS A 47 0.51 -2.39 11.55
CA HIS A 47 -0.22 -1.24 11.00
C HIS A 47 -1.56 -1.63 10.36
N LEU A 48 -1.87 -2.93 10.27
CA LEU A 48 -3.15 -3.42 9.76
C LEU A 48 -4.24 -3.33 10.85
N GLY A 49 -5.50 -3.11 10.44
CA GLY A 49 -6.62 -2.94 11.36
C GLY A 49 -6.79 -4.12 12.30
N PHE A 50 -6.98 -5.32 11.74
CA PHE A 50 -7.20 -6.54 12.52
C PHE A 50 -6.07 -6.87 13.51
N ALA A 51 -4.82 -6.53 13.17
CA ALA A 51 -3.65 -6.78 14.00
C ALA A 51 -3.57 -5.80 15.19
N ASN A 52 -4.01 -4.54 14.98
CA ASN A 52 -3.90 -3.50 15.99
C ASN A 52 -5.12 -3.38 16.93
N TRP A 53 -6.20 -4.13 16.68
CA TRP A 53 -7.43 -4.11 17.50
C TRP A 53 -7.43 -5.08 18.69
N GLY A 54 -6.26 -5.49 19.17
CA GLY A 54 -6.11 -6.33 20.36
C GLY A 54 -6.44 -7.80 20.15
N LEU A 55 -6.62 -8.24 18.90
CA LEU A 55 -6.68 -9.65 18.53
C LEU A 55 -5.24 -10.18 18.39
N ALA A 56 -4.57 -10.42 19.52
CA ALA A 56 -3.22 -10.96 19.54
C ALA A 56 -3.24 -12.42 19.06
N ILE A 57 -3.08 -12.62 17.75
CA ILE A 57 -3.06 -13.94 17.11
C ILE A 57 -1.62 -14.48 17.01
N LEU A 58 -0.60 -13.61 17.07
CA LEU A 58 0.80 -13.95 16.84
C LEU A 58 1.67 -13.72 18.10
N ASN A 59 2.66 -14.58 18.29
CA ASN A 59 3.70 -14.41 19.31
C ASN A 59 4.87 -13.53 18.82
N ASP A 60 5.77 -13.14 19.73
CA ASP A 60 6.89 -12.23 19.42
C ASP A 60 7.82 -12.76 18.30
N SER A 61 8.06 -14.08 18.26
CA SER A 61 8.90 -14.69 17.22
C SER A 61 8.23 -14.63 15.85
N GLU A 62 6.92 -14.86 15.80
CA GLU A 62 6.12 -14.74 14.57
C GLU A 62 6.09 -13.27 14.09
N LEU A 63 5.93 -12.32 15.00
CA LEU A 63 5.96 -10.89 14.67
C LEU A 63 7.32 -10.47 14.07
N ILE A 64 8.44 -10.95 14.63
CA ILE A 64 9.77 -10.70 14.07
C ILE A 64 9.88 -11.27 12.65
N GLN A 65 9.44 -12.52 12.44
CA GLN A 65 9.46 -13.14 11.11
C GLN A 65 8.65 -12.36 10.08
N TYR A 66 7.46 -11.87 10.44
CA TYR A 66 6.65 -11.04 9.56
C TYR A 66 7.33 -9.71 9.24
N ARG A 67 7.89 -9.03 10.24
CA ARG A 67 8.60 -7.76 10.04
C ARG A 67 9.80 -7.93 9.10
N ASP A 68 10.58 -8.98 9.30
CA ASP A 68 11.73 -9.28 8.44
C ASP A 68 11.30 -9.60 7.01
N ALA A 69 10.24 -10.41 6.84
CA ALA A 69 9.70 -10.73 5.53
C ALA A 69 9.17 -9.48 4.79
N VAL A 70 8.47 -8.58 5.49
CA VAL A 70 8.00 -7.30 4.92
C VAL A 70 9.18 -6.41 4.56
N ASN A 71 10.18 -6.29 5.42
CA ASN A 71 11.37 -5.48 5.17
C ASN A 71 12.17 -5.96 3.94
N ILE A 72 12.39 -7.27 3.84
CA ILE A 72 13.07 -7.90 2.69
C ILE A 72 12.25 -7.67 1.41
N SER A 73 10.94 -7.91 1.47
CA SER A 73 10.05 -7.75 0.31
C SER A 73 10.02 -6.30 -0.18
N ASN A 74 9.86 -5.33 0.73
CA ASN A 74 9.83 -3.91 0.41
C ASN A 74 11.17 -3.40 -0.13
N LYS A 75 12.29 -3.94 0.36
CA LYS A 75 13.61 -3.66 -0.20
C LYS A 75 13.71 -4.12 -1.65
N GLU A 76 13.27 -5.34 -1.96
CA GLU A 76 13.29 -5.86 -3.33
C GLU A 76 12.31 -5.11 -4.25
N VAL A 77 11.11 -4.79 -3.78
CA VAL A 77 10.14 -3.97 -4.53
C VAL A 77 10.75 -2.62 -4.93
N ARG A 78 11.38 -1.93 -3.98
CA ARG A 78 12.04 -0.64 -4.26
C ARG A 78 13.24 -0.82 -5.21
N ARG A 79 14.01 -1.89 -5.07
CA ARG A 79 15.12 -2.22 -5.99
C ARG A 79 14.60 -2.44 -7.42
N TRP A 80 13.56 -3.25 -7.61
CA TRP A 80 12.96 -3.47 -8.93
C TRP A 80 12.33 -2.21 -9.50
N ALA A 81 11.71 -1.38 -8.67
CA ALA A 81 11.16 -0.11 -9.15
C ALA A 81 12.25 0.82 -9.72
N GLN A 82 13.44 0.81 -9.13
CA GLN A 82 14.60 1.53 -9.66
C GLN A 82 15.13 0.86 -10.94
N GLU A 83 15.32 -0.46 -10.93
CA GLU A 83 15.86 -1.23 -12.06
C GLU A 83 14.98 -1.13 -13.32
N TYR A 84 13.66 -1.11 -13.15
CA TYR A 84 12.68 -1.18 -14.23
C TYR A 84 11.88 0.12 -14.43
N ASP A 85 12.30 1.22 -13.81
CA ASP A 85 11.68 2.54 -13.95
C ASP A 85 10.18 2.57 -13.61
N LEU A 86 9.80 1.92 -12.50
CA LEU A 86 8.41 1.80 -12.03
C LEU A 86 8.07 2.88 -11.00
N ALA A 87 6.80 3.28 -10.95
CA ALA A 87 6.28 4.13 -9.89
C ALA A 87 6.08 3.30 -8.60
N VAL A 88 6.49 3.84 -7.46
CA VAL A 88 6.32 3.20 -6.14
C VAL A 88 5.22 3.89 -5.37
N VAL A 89 4.20 3.12 -4.96
CA VAL A 89 3.18 3.54 -4.01
C VAL A 89 3.56 3.04 -2.63
N ASP A 90 3.94 3.95 -1.75
CA ASP A 90 4.51 3.61 -0.44
C ASP A 90 3.42 3.38 0.63
N LEU A 91 2.74 2.23 0.55
CA LEU A 91 1.72 1.86 1.54
C LEU A 91 2.33 1.60 2.93
N GLU A 92 3.59 1.16 3.00
CA GLU A 92 4.32 1.02 4.26
C GLU A 92 4.35 2.34 5.04
N ALA A 93 4.73 3.43 4.36
CA ALA A 93 4.74 4.77 4.96
C ALA A 93 3.32 5.27 5.27
N LEU A 94 2.38 5.11 4.33
CA LEU A 94 0.99 5.55 4.49
C LEU A 94 0.33 4.92 5.72
N TYR A 95 0.37 3.58 5.82
CA TYR A 95 -0.31 2.85 6.90
C TYR A 95 0.36 3.15 8.24
N LYS A 96 1.69 3.32 8.27
CA LYS A 96 2.43 3.73 9.46
C LYS A 96 1.99 5.11 9.95
N ALA A 97 1.87 6.09 9.06
CA ALA A 97 1.42 7.44 9.42
C ALA A 97 -0.02 7.44 9.96
N ILE A 98 -0.93 6.68 9.32
CA ILE A 98 -2.31 6.54 9.80
C ILE A 98 -2.34 5.85 11.16
N HIS A 99 -1.60 4.75 11.34
CA HIS A 99 -1.50 4.04 12.62
C HIS A 99 -0.97 4.94 13.75
N ARG A 100 -0.03 5.84 13.45
CA ARG A 100 0.52 6.82 14.39
C ARG A 100 -0.37 8.05 14.62
N LYS A 101 -1.53 8.12 13.95
CA LYS A 101 -2.43 9.28 13.97
C LYS A 101 -1.78 10.57 13.43
N GLU A 102 -0.86 10.42 12.48
CA GLU A 102 -0.12 11.51 11.85
C GLU A 102 -0.77 11.95 10.51
N TYR A 103 -1.76 11.21 10.01
CA TYR A 103 -2.44 11.51 8.75
C TYR A 103 -3.72 12.33 8.99
N VAL A 104 -3.63 13.65 8.80
CA VAL A 104 -4.75 14.59 8.97
C VAL A 104 -5.03 15.29 7.65
N LEU A 105 -6.29 15.30 7.22
CA LEU A 105 -6.71 16.01 6.01
C LEU A 105 -6.62 17.53 6.20
N GLN A 106 -6.60 18.29 5.11
CA GLN A 106 -6.53 19.76 5.12
C GLN A 106 -7.68 20.42 5.89
N ASN A 107 -8.85 19.77 5.93
CA ASN A 107 -10.00 20.23 6.70
C ASN A 107 -9.94 19.84 8.19
N GLY A 108 -8.83 19.26 8.66
CA GLY A 108 -8.62 18.83 10.05
C GLY A 108 -9.13 17.43 10.38
N LEU A 109 -9.77 16.72 9.45
CA LEU A 109 -10.24 15.35 9.70
C LEU A 109 -9.06 14.39 9.88
N LEU A 110 -8.95 13.81 11.08
CA LEU A 110 -8.00 12.73 11.35
C LEU A 110 -8.45 11.44 10.63
N ILE A 111 -7.53 10.82 9.91
CA ILE A 111 -7.73 9.48 9.37
C ILE A 111 -7.31 8.47 10.45
N ASP A 112 -8.29 7.72 10.96
CA ASP A 112 -8.13 6.83 12.10
C ASP A 112 -8.26 5.37 11.66
N SER A 113 -7.26 4.56 11.99
CA SER A 113 -7.22 3.10 11.75
C SER A 113 -7.73 2.26 12.92
N SER A 114 -8.26 2.87 13.98
CA SER A 114 -8.89 2.15 15.09
C SER A 114 -10.16 1.39 14.64
N MET A 115 -10.65 0.47 15.49
CA MET A 115 -11.85 -0.34 15.21
C MET A 115 -13.12 0.48 14.95
N ARG A 116 -13.17 1.71 15.48
CA ARG A 116 -14.27 2.67 15.25
C ARG A 116 -13.83 3.86 14.38
N GLY A 117 -12.65 3.74 13.77
CA GLY A 117 -12.07 4.74 12.90
C GLY A 117 -12.73 4.79 11.52
N ASN A 118 -12.13 5.54 10.62
CA ASN A 118 -12.66 5.82 9.29
C ASN A 118 -11.80 5.24 8.15
N PHE A 119 -10.65 4.61 8.46
CA PHE A 119 -9.76 4.05 7.45
C PHE A 119 -10.04 2.59 7.10
N PHE A 120 -10.33 1.73 8.07
CA PHE A 120 -10.61 0.29 7.85
C PHE A 120 -12.10 -0.05 7.98
N SER A 121 -12.55 -1.07 7.24
CA SER A 121 -13.87 -1.69 7.40
C SER A 121 -14.04 -2.33 8.77
N SER A 122 -15.27 -2.65 9.17
CA SER A 122 -15.57 -3.21 10.50
C SER A 122 -14.89 -4.54 10.83
N ASP A 123 -14.40 -5.27 9.82
CA ASP A 123 -13.62 -6.50 9.97
C ASP A 123 -12.11 -6.25 10.10
N GLY A 124 -11.64 -5.02 9.88
CA GLY A 124 -10.23 -4.62 9.97
C GLY A 124 -9.35 -5.15 8.84
N LEU A 125 -9.93 -5.78 7.80
CA LEU A 125 -9.20 -6.41 6.70
C LEU A 125 -9.01 -5.47 5.51
N TYR A 126 -10.05 -4.70 5.16
CA TYR A 126 -10.04 -3.84 3.99
C TYR A 126 -10.11 -2.36 4.36
N PRO A 127 -9.57 -1.46 3.52
CA PRO A 127 -9.87 -0.04 3.65
C PRO A 127 -11.36 0.24 3.41
N THR A 128 -11.92 1.20 4.14
CA THR A 128 -13.24 1.77 3.84
C THR A 128 -13.24 2.45 2.47
N THR A 129 -14.39 2.89 1.99
CA THR A 129 -14.45 3.70 0.77
C THR A 129 -13.58 4.97 0.86
N LEU A 130 -13.47 5.60 2.04
CA LEU A 130 -12.54 6.70 2.26
C LEU A 130 -11.08 6.25 2.20
N GLY A 131 -10.75 5.12 2.85
CA GLY A 131 -9.41 4.54 2.79
C GLY A 131 -8.98 4.19 1.36
N GLN A 132 -9.89 3.66 0.54
CA GLN A 132 -9.64 3.39 -0.88
C GLN A 132 -9.38 4.68 -1.68
N VAL A 133 -10.12 5.76 -1.40
CA VAL A 133 -9.88 7.07 -2.03
C VAL A 133 -8.51 7.64 -1.66
N ILE A 134 -8.09 7.49 -0.39
CA ILE A 134 -6.74 7.90 0.05
C ILE A 134 -5.67 7.11 -0.72
N ILE A 135 -5.79 5.78 -0.79
CA ILE A 135 -4.86 4.93 -1.52
C ILE A 135 -4.83 5.27 -3.02
N ALA A 136 -6.00 5.54 -3.62
CA ALA A 136 -6.08 5.98 -5.01
C ALA A 136 -5.30 7.27 -5.25
N ASN A 137 -5.37 8.24 -4.35
CA ASN A 137 -4.55 9.45 -4.45
C ASN A 137 -3.06 9.17 -4.33
N GLU A 138 -2.62 8.23 -3.48
CA GLU A 138 -1.21 7.82 -3.44
C GLU A 138 -0.77 7.19 -4.77
N VAL A 139 -1.61 6.37 -5.40
CA VAL A 139 -1.34 5.84 -6.76
C VAL A 139 -1.18 6.96 -7.77
N LEU A 140 -2.10 7.93 -7.79
CA LEU A 140 -2.07 9.05 -8.72
C LEU A 140 -0.83 9.93 -8.51
N LYS A 141 -0.47 10.22 -7.25
CA LYS A 141 0.76 10.95 -6.92
C LYS A 141 1.99 10.23 -7.45
N SER A 142 2.14 8.94 -7.15
CA SER A 142 3.29 8.14 -7.62
C SER A 142 3.38 8.11 -9.14
N ILE A 143 2.25 8.03 -9.85
CA ILE A 143 2.21 8.09 -11.32
C ILE A 143 2.64 9.47 -11.83
N ASN A 144 2.05 10.54 -11.30
CA ASN A 144 2.35 11.91 -11.72
C ASN A 144 3.84 12.23 -11.49
N GLU A 145 4.36 11.92 -10.30
CA GLU A 145 5.76 12.13 -9.93
C GLU A 145 6.73 11.31 -10.79
N LYS A 146 6.44 10.01 -10.99
CA LYS A 146 7.35 9.12 -11.74
C LYS A 146 7.34 9.41 -13.25
N TYR A 147 6.17 9.73 -13.80
CA TYR A 147 5.95 9.70 -15.24
C TYR A 147 5.64 11.05 -15.86
N GLY A 148 5.70 12.14 -15.07
CA GLY A 148 5.35 13.50 -15.52
C GLY A 148 3.91 13.60 -16.03
N ALA A 149 3.02 12.77 -15.49
CA ALA A 149 1.59 12.82 -15.83
C ALA A 149 0.90 13.95 -15.04
N ASP A 150 -0.26 14.37 -15.54
CA ASP A 150 -1.10 15.40 -14.92
C ASP A 150 -2.51 14.84 -14.66
N VAL A 151 -2.57 13.73 -13.92
CA VAL A 151 -3.87 13.14 -13.52
C VAL A 151 -4.34 13.87 -12.25
N PRO A 152 -5.53 14.50 -12.27
CA PRO A 152 -6.02 15.24 -11.11
C PRO A 152 -6.26 14.32 -9.92
N LEU A 153 -5.89 14.78 -8.72
CA LEU A 153 -6.16 14.07 -7.47
C LEU A 153 -7.63 14.22 -7.07
N ILE A 154 -8.13 13.23 -6.33
CA ILE A 154 -9.46 13.26 -5.73
C ILE A 154 -9.45 14.23 -4.54
N ASP A 155 -10.44 15.12 -4.47
CA ASP A 155 -10.67 15.96 -3.29
C ASP A 155 -11.19 15.11 -2.12
N ILE A 156 -10.28 14.67 -1.26
CA ILE A 156 -10.59 13.79 -0.12
C ILE A 156 -11.52 14.48 0.89
N PRO A 157 -11.29 15.73 1.32
CA PRO A 157 -12.23 16.47 2.18
C PRO A 157 -13.66 16.52 1.61
N LEU A 158 -13.81 16.87 0.34
CA LEU A 158 -15.12 16.92 -0.32
C LEU A 158 -15.76 15.53 -0.38
N TYR A 159 -14.97 14.50 -0.70
CA TYR A 159 -15.45 13.12 -0.72
C TYR A 159 -15.93 12.65 0.65
N ALA A 160 -15.13 12.88 1.69
CA ALA A 160 -15.47 12.56 3.09
C ALA A 160 -16.80 13.20 3.50
N SER A 161 -17.00 14.48 3.15
CA SER A 161 -18.25 15.19 3.42
C SER A 161 -19.46 14.54 2.76
N LYS A 162 -19.33 14.13 1.48
CA LYS A 162 -20.40 13.45 0.73
C LYS A 162 -20.83 12.11 1.34
N ILE A 163 -19.91 11.40 1.99
CA ILE A 163 -20.20 10.14 2.69
C ILE A 163 -20.54 10.35 4.18
N GLY A 164 -20.77 11.59 4.61
CA GLY A 164 -21.19 11.92 5.97
C GLY A 164 -20.07 11.99 7.00
N LEU A 165 -18.80 11.94 6.58
CA LEU A 165 -17.63 12.10 7.45
C LEU A 165 -17.20 13.57 7.47
N ASN A 166 -17.82 14.35 8.34
CA ASN A 166 -17.43 15.73 8.63
C ASN A 166 -16.76 15.82 10.00
N LEU A 167 -15.90 16.82 10.21
CA LEU A 167 -15.49 17.17 11.57
C LEU A 167 -16.75 17.41 12.41
N LYS A 168 -16.90 16.69 13.52
CA LYS A 168 -17.88 17.06 14.53
C LYS A 168 -17.45 18.42 15.06
N THR A 169 -18.09 19.49 14.61
CA THR A 169 -18.16 20.74 15.38
C THR A 169 -18.67 20.35 16.77
N GLY A 170 -17.91 20.72 17.80
CA GLY A 170 -17.94 20.11 19.13
C GLY A 170 -19.33 19.83 19.72
N GLN A 171 -19.42 18.69 20.41
CA GLN A 171 -20.26 18.54 21.59
C GLN A 171 -19.38 18.70 22.81
#